data_AF-A0A069IWF7-F1
#
_entry.id   AF-A0A069IWF7-F1
#
_cell.length_a   1.000
_cell.length_b   1.000
_cell.length_c   1.000
_cell.angle_alpha   90.00
_cell.angle_beta   90.00
_cell.angle_gamma   90.00
#
_symmetry.space_group_name_H-M   'P 1'
#
loop_
_entity.id
_entity.type
_entity.pdbx_description
1 polymer ?
#
loop_
_entity_poly.entity_id
_entity_poly.type
_entity_poly.pdbx_seq_one_letter_code
_entity_poly.pdbx_strand_id
1 'polypeptide(L)'
;MTDAIVLATVLDMNAAEPLKAELLARRGQPVTLDASNVERLGGLCLQVLLSARKTWAADGVDLTITPQSQGFSEQWTAFGASETNVPDPLAQDPLEGALA
;
A
#
# COMPACT_ATOMS: atom_id res chain seq x y z
N MET A 1 -3.68 18.20 -6.48
CA MET A 1 -2.64 17.63 -7.36
C MET A 1 -2.07 16.44 -6.60
N THR A 2 -2.26 15.23 -7.10
CA THR A 2 -1.78 14.00 -6.45
C THR A 2 -0.36 13.73 -6.92
N ASP A 3 0.53 13.46 -5.99
CA ASP A 3 1.95 13.34 -6.28
C ASP A 3 2.31 11.89 -6.65
N ALA A 4 2.96 11.68 -7.79
CA ALA A 4 3.21 10.34 -8.33
C ALA A 4 4.64 9.87 -8.03
N ILE A 5 4.79 8.65 -7.48
CA ILE A 5 6.06 7.97 -7.25
C ILE A 5 6.12 6.78 -8.18
N VAL A 6 7.12 6.74 -9.07
CA VAL A 6 7.36 5.57 -9.91
C VAL A 6 8.18 4.56 -9.11
N LEU A 7 7.63 3.37 -8.90
CA LEU A 7 8.31 2.31 -8.19
C LEU A 7 9.40 1.68 -9.09
N ALA A 8 10.50 1.27 -8.45
CA ALA A 8 11.56 0.56 -9.13
C ALA A 8 11.08 -0.81 -9.64
N THR A 9 11.70 -1.30 -10.72
CA THR A 9 11.34 -2.61 -11.29
C THR A 9 11.55 -3.76 -10.31
N VAL A 10 12.56 -3.63 -9.45
CA VAL A 10 12.89 -4.61 -8.41
C VAL A 10 12.82 -3.92 -7.04
N LEU A 11 11.72 -4.18 -6.33
CA LEU A 11 11.47 -3.74 -4.96
C LEU A 11 11.98 -4.76 -3.94
N ASP A 12 13.29 -4.93 -3.86
CA ASP A 12 13.96 -5.80 -2.88
C ASP A 12 14.45 -5.01 -1.64
N MET A 13 15.18 -5.64 -0.73
CA MET A 13 15.71 -5.03 0.50
C MET A 13 16.52 -3.75 0.23
N ASN A 14 17.27 -3.70 -0.88
CA ASN A 14 18.02 -2.50 -1.27
C ASN A 14 17.12 -1.30 -1.64
N ALA A 15 15.91 -1.57 -2.14
CA ALA A 15 14.96 -0.52 -2.52
C ALA A 15 14.07 -0.09 -1.33
N ALA A 16 14.05 -0.84 -0.24
CA ALA A 16 13.15 -0.60 0.89
C ALA A 16 13.47 0.71 1.63
N GLU A 17 14.74 0.98 1.90
CA GLU A 17 15.18 2.23 2.55
C GLU A 17 14.89 3.48 1.70
N PRO A 18 15.31 3.56 0.41
CA PRO A 18 15.02 4.73 -0.40
C PRO A 18 13.52 4.92 -0.64
N LEU A 19 12.76 3.83 -0.85
CA LEU A 19 11.29 3.91 -1.00
C LEU A 19 10.63 4.49 0.27
N LYS A 20 11.05 4.03 1.45
CA LYS A 20 10.55 4.54 2.72
C LYS A 20 10.86 6.03 2.88
N ALA A 21 12.08 6.46 2.55
CA ALA A 21 12.48 7.86 2.65
C ALA A 21 11.65 8.76 1.73
N GLU A 22 11.42 8.33 0.48
CA GLU A 22 10.56 9.02 -0.49
C GLU A 22 9.12 9.17 0.00
N LEU A 23 8.53 8.07 0.49
CA LEU A 23 7.19 8.07 1.06
C LEU A 23 7.12 9.07 2.23
N LEU A 24 8.05 8.97 3.19
CA LEU A 24 8.05 9.85 4.36
C LEU A 24 8.22 11.34 4.01
N ALA A 25 8.98 11.66 2.96
CA ALA A 25 9.11 13.03 2.48
C ALA A 25 7.80 13.61 1.94
N ARG A 26 6.89 12.75 1.46
CA ARG A 26 5.58 13.09 0.90
C ARG A 26 4.42 12.81 1.88
N ARG A 27 4.72 12.46 3.14
CA ARG A 27 3.71 12.21 4.17
C ARG A 27 2.83 13.45 4.38
N GLY A 28 1.54 13.23 4.56
CA GLY A 28 0.54 14.29 4.73
C GLY A 28 0.05 14.89 3.42
N GLN A 29 0.40 14.28 2.29
CA GLN A 29 -0.10 14.63 0.96
C GLN A 29 -0.64 13.39 0.25
N PRO A 30 -1.62 13.55 -0.64
CA PRO A 30 -2.14 12.43 -1.42
C PRO A 30 -1.09 11.97 -2.45
N VAL A 31 -0.79 10.67 -2.44
CA VAL A 31 0.28 10.06 -3.24
C VAL A 31 -0.25 8.91 -4.09
N THR A 32 0.21 8.83 -5.33
CA THR A 32 -0.02 7.70 -6.25
C THR A 32 1.28 6.96 -6.49
N LEU A 33 1.31 5.65 -6.21
CA LEU A 33 2.43 4.78 -6.49
C LEU A 33 2.20 4.06 -7.82
N ASP A 34 3.05 4.34 -8.81
CA ASP A 34 3.04 3.66 -10.10
C ASP A 34 3.87 2.38 -9.99
N ALA A 35 3.19 1.24 -9.96
CA ALA A 35 3.77 -0.10 -9.87
C ALA A 35 3.79 -0.82 -11.23
N SER A 36 3.60 -0.11 -12.34
CA SER A 36 3.44 -0.70 -13.68
C SER A 36 4.70 -1.41 -14.18
N ASN A 37 5.86 -0.99 -13.69
CA ASN A 37 7.16 -1.52 -14.10
C ASN A 37 7.73 -2.54 -13.10
N VAL A 38 7.00 -2.84 -12.01
CA VAL A 38 7.50 -3.72 -10.95
C VAL A 38 7.48 -5.17 -11.45
N GLU A 39 8.63 -5.78 -11.64
CA GLU A 39 8.74 -7.21 -11.95
C GLU A 39 8.87 -8.04 -10.68
N ARG A 40 9.50 -7.47 -9.64
CA ARG A 40 9.75 -8.16 -8.38
C ARG A 40 9.46 -7.30 -7.15
N LEU A 41 8.60 -7.80 -6.26
CA LEU A 41 8.28 -7.27 -4.94
C LEU A 41 8.81 -8.21 -3.84
N GLY A 42 9.69 -7.70 -2.99
CA GLY A 42 10.17 -8.38 -1.79
C GLY A 42 9.28 -8.09 -0.58
N GLY A 43 9.30 -8.98 0.41
CA GLY A 43 8.49 -8.85 1.63
C GLY A 43 8.79 -7.57 2.43
N LEU A 44 10.05 -7.10 2.44
CA LEU A 44 10.41 -5.87 3.16
C LEU A 44 9.78 -4.63 2.54
N CYS A 45 9.81 -4.51 1.21
CA CYS A 45 9.14 -3.43 0.48
C CYS A 45 7.63 -3.50 0.63
N LEU A 46 7.04 -4.71 0.59
CA LEU A 46 5.61 -4.90 0.88
C LEU A 46 5.25 -4.35 2.26
N GLN A 47 6.03 -4.66 3.31
CA GLN A 47 5.78 -4.13 4.66
C GLN A 47 5.86 -2.59 4.70
N VAL A 48 6.81 -1.99 3.97
CA VAL A 48 6.91 -0.53 3.84
C VAL A 48 5.66 0.05 3.17
N LEU A 49 5.20 -0.53 2.06
CA LEU A 49 4.00 -0.11 1.34
C LEU A 49 2.74 -0.22 2.21
N LEU A 50 2.56 -1.33 2.93
CA LEU A 50 1.45 -1.55 3.84
C LEU A 50 1.48 -0.57 5.03
N SER A 51 2.66 -0.31 5.58
CA SER A 51 2.84 0.65 6.68
C SER A 51 2.55 2.08 6.22
N ALA A 52 2.98 2.44 5.01
CA ALA A 52 2.65 3.71 4.39
C ALA A 52 1.14 3.84 4.18
N ARG A 53 0.46 2.84 3.59
CA ARG A 53 -1.01 2.86 3.45
C ARG A 53 -1.72 3.12 4.77
N LYS A 54 -1.33 2.42 5.85
CA LYS A 54 -1.87 2.65 7.20
C LYS A 54 -1.60 4.05 7.72
N THR A 55 -0.39 4.56 7.49
CA THR A 55 0.00 5.90 7.94
C THR A 55 -0.81 6.97 7.21
N TRP A 56 -1.02 6.84 5.90
CA TRP A 56 -1.80 7.80 5.10
C TRP A 56 -3.27 7.76 5.47
N ALA A 57 -3.84 6.55 5.64
CA ALA A 57 -5.20 6.38 6.13
C ALA A 57 -5.40 7.02 7.52
N ALA A 58 -4.43 6.86 8.43
CA ALA A 58 -4.48 7.48 9.75
C ALA A 58 -4.35 9.02 9.70
N ASP A 59 -3.63 9.53 8.71
CA ASP A 59 -3.42 10.96 8.47
C ASP A 59 -4.59 11.58 7.67
N GLY A 60 -5.53 10.76 7.18
CA GLY A 60 -6.70 11.20 6.42
C GLY A 60 -6.38 11.59 4.97
N VAL A 61 -5.27 11.08 4.43
CA VAL A 61 -4.85 11.33 3.04
C VAL A 61 -4.88 10.04 2.22
N ASP A 62 -5.20 10.17 0.94
CA ASP A 62 -5.27 9.04 0.03
C ASP A 62 -3.88 8.58 -0.43
N LEU A 63 -3.61 7.28 -0.30
CA LEU A 63 -2.48 6.60 -0.91
C LEU A 63 -3.00 5.52 -1.86
N THR A 64 -2.79 5.74 -3.15
CA THR A 64 -3.23 4.83 -4.21
C THR A 64 -2.04 4.12 -4.85
N ILE A 65 -2.18 2.84 -5.20
CA ILE A 65 -1.15 2.10 -5.94
C ILE A 65 -1.74 1.73 -7.29
N THR A 66 -1.46 2.53 -8.31
CA THR A 66 -1.97 2.36 -9.67
C THR A 66 -1.10 3.12 -10.68
N PRO A 67 -0.80 2.54 -11.85
CA PRO A 67 -1.14 1.19 -12.30
C PRO A 67 -0.29 0.11 -11.61
N GLN A 68 -0.73 -1.15 -11.66
CA GLN A 68 -0.02 -2.30 -11.09
C GLN A 68 0.38 -3.26 -12.22
N SER A 69 1.62 -3.74 -12.19
CA SER A 69 2.07 -4.82 -13.07
C SER A 69 1.55 -6.18 -12.60
N GLN A 70 1.59 -7.16 -13.49
CA GLN A 70 1.27 -8.54 -13.15
C GLN A 70 2.18 -9.10 -12.05
N GLY A 71 3.50 -8.91 -12.15
CA GLY A 71 4.46 -9.38 -11.15
C GLY A 71 4.23 -8.76 -9.77
N PHE A 72 3.81 -7.49 -9.72
CA PHE A 72 3.42 -6.85 -8.47
C PHE A 72 2.20 -7.53 -7.85
N SER A 73 1.09 -7.66 -8.59
CA SER A 73 -0.16 -8.24 -8.07
C SER A 73 0.00 -9.72 -7.67
N GLU A 74 0.77 -10.49 -8.45
CA GLU A 74 1.08 -11.89 -8.12
C GLU A 74 1.82 -12.01 -6.79
N GLN A 75 2.86 -11.20 -6.59
CA GLN A 75 3.62 -11.26 -5.34
C GLN A 75 2.88 -10.64 -4.16
N TRP A 76 2.17 -9.55 -4.38
CA TRP A 76 1.28 -8.94 -3.39
C TRP A 76 0.31 -9.98 -2.82
N THR A 77 -0.33 -10.74 -3.72
CA THR A 77 -1.23 -11.85 -3.37
C THR A 77 -0.49 -13.02 -2.73
N ALA A 78 0.69 -13.39 -3.24
CA ALA A 78 1.49 -14.49 -2.70
C ALA A 78 1.94 -14.24 -1.24
N PHE A 79 2.18 -12.98 -0.86
CA PHE A 79 2.46 -12.59 0.52
C PHE A 79 1.21 -12.51 1.41
N GLY A 80 0.01 -12.77 0.86
CA GLY A 80 -1.25 -12.70 1.59
C GLY A 80 -1.70 -11.27 1.90
N ALA A 81 -1.15 -10.27 1.23
CA ALA A 81 -1.68 -8.91 1.31
C ALA A 81 -2.95 -8.86 0.46
N SER A 82 -4.13 -8.84 1.10
CA SER A 82 -5.38 -8.70 0.35
C SER A 82 -5.35 -7.39 -0.45
N GLU A 83 -5.70 -7.45 -1.73
CA GLU A 83 -5.81 -6.33 -2.70
C GLU A 83 -6.91 -5.31 -2.34
N THR A 84 -7.42 -5.40 -1.13
CA THR A 84 -8.69 -4.88 -0.71
C THR A 84 -8.51 -3.43 -0.27
N ASN A 85 -8.70 -2.52 -1.23
CA ASN A 85 -9.45 -1.29 -1.00
C ASN A 85 -10.93 -1.66 -0.75
N VAL A 86 -11.15 -2.44 0.30
CA VAL A 86 -12.46 -2.63 0.89
C VAL A 86 -12.28 -2.02 2.27
N PRO A 87 -13.08 -1.00 2.64
CA PRO A 87 -13.14 -0.58 4.03
C PRO A 87 -13.37 -1.85 4.87
N ASP A 88 -12.59 -1.98 5.92
CA ASP A 88 -12.65 -3.10 6.85
C ASP A 88 -14.13 -3.49 7.13
N PRO A 89 -14.59 -4.68 6.70
CA PRO A 89 -15.97 -5.09 6.94
C PRO A 89 -16.24 -5.42 8.42
N LEU A 90 -15.22 -5.45 9.28
CA LEU A 90 -15.34 -5.64 10.73
C LEU A 90 -15.44 -4.31 11.49
N ALA A 91 -15.26 -3.16 10.83
CA ALA A 91 -15.58 -1.83 11.34
C ALA A 91 -17.09 -1.51 11.18
N GLN A 92 -17.86 -2.44 10.62
CA GLN A 92 -19.31 -2.40 10.49
C GLN A 92 -19.91 -3.59 11.26
N ASP A 93 -19.78 -3.61 12.60
CA ASP A 93 -20.85 -4.09 13.51
C ASP A 93 -20.42 -4.03 15.00
N PRO A 94 -20.75 -2.94 15.72
CA PRO A 94 -21.04 -3.03 17.14
C PRO A 94 -22.57 -3.22 17.28
N LEU A 95 -23.03 -4.38 17.76
CA LEU A 95 -24.38 -4.66 18.34
C LEU A 95 -25.27 -5.75 17.71
N GLU A 96 -24.75 -6.84 17.13
CA GLU A 96 -25.57 -8.08 17.01
C GLU A 96 -25.28 -9.03 18.19
N GLY A 97 -25.91 -8.74 19.34
CA GLY A 97 -25.78 -9.56 20.55
C GLY A 97 -26.64 -9.14 21.74
N ALA A 98 -27.58 -8.22 21.55
CA ALA A 98 -28.56 -7.86 22.57
C ALA A 98 -29.96 -7.96 21.98
N LEU A 99 -30.76 -8.86 22.56
CA LEU A 99 -32.23 -8.92 22.55
C LEU A 99 -32.90 -9.67 21.38
N ALA A 100 -33.14 -10.98 21.58
CA ALA A 100 -34.48 -11.59 21.55
C ALA A 100 -34.41 -13.07 21.95
#